data_AF-A0A7U3YIE8-F1
#
_entry.id   AF-A0A7U3YIE8-F1
#
_cell.length_a   1.000
_cell.length_b   1.000
_cell.length_c   1.000
_cell.angle_alpha   90.00
_cell.angle_beta   90.00
_cell.angle_gamma   90.00
#
_symmetry.space_group_name_H-M   'P 1'
#
loop_
_entity.id
_entity.type
_entity.pdbx_description
1 polymer ?
#
loop_
_entity_poly.entity_id
_entity_poly.type
_entity_poly.pdbx_seq_one_letter_code
_entity_poly.pdbx_strand_id
1 'polypeptide(L)' 'MMPMLGQQALVSIIVHLVFIAITWWTLQGVRLEAILRPNRVFQGRLLYILLTIVIGSTVANFFLDYLSWSRQLPFLFGGE' A
#
# COMPACT_ATOMS: atom_id res chain seq x y z
N MET A 1 28.48 1.07 -6.19
CA MET A 1 27.51 0.20 -5.50
C MET A 1 26.46 1.11 -4.86
N MET A 2 25.18 0.98 -5.22
CA MET A 2 24.13 1.70 -4.48
C MET A 2 24.09 1.15 -3.05
N PRO A 3 24.04 1.98 -2.00
CA PRO A 3 23.86 1.49 -0.64
C PRO A 3 22.58 0.64 -0.55
N MET A 4 22.64 -0.51 0.12
CA MET A 4 21.49 -1.43 0.25
C MET A 4 20.24 -0.72 0.81
N LEU A 5 20.44 0.28 1.66
CA LEU A 5 19.38 1.17 2.18
C LEU A 5 18.69 1.98 1.07
N GLY A 6 19.45 2.48 0.09
CA GLY A 6 18.91 3.26 -1.02
C GLY A 6 18.06 2.41 -1.96
N GLN A 7 18.50 1.17 -2.25
CA GLN A 7 17.71 0.23 -3.06
C GLN A 7 16.40 -0.15 -2.36
N GLN A 8 16.43 -0.40 -1.05
CA GLN A 8 15.24 -0.72 -0.27
C GLN A 8 14.26 0.46 -0.20
N ALA A 9 14.77 1.69 -0.02
CA ALA A 9 13.94 2.89 -0.05
C ALA A 9 13.25 3.08 -1.40
N LEU A 10 13.98 2.91 -2.52
CA LEU A 10 13.43 3.02 -3.87
C LEU A 10 12.32 2.00 -4.12
N VAL A 11 12.55 0.73 -3.78
CA VAL A 11 11.55 -0.33 -3.92
C VAL A 11 10.33 -0.02 -3.06
N SER A 12 10.52 0.43 -1.82
CA SER A 12 9.42 0.79 -0.92
C SER A 12 8.55 1.90 -1.51
N ILE A 13 9.15 2.97 -2.02
CA ILE A 13 8.42 4.09 -2.65
C ILE A 13 7.60 3.61 -3.84
N ILE A 14 8.22 2.84 -4.75
CA ILE A 14 7.55 2.34 -5.96
C ILE A 14 6.36 1.46 -5.58
N VAL A 15 6.55 0.52 -4.65
CA VAL A 15 5.50 -0.39 -4.19
C VAL A 15 4.34 0.40 -3.58
N HIS A 16 4.62 1.38 -2.71
CA HIS A 16 3.58 2.23 -2.13
C HIS A 16 2.79 3.00 -3.20
N LEU A 17 3.46 3.63 -4.16
CA LEU A 17 2.79 4.39 -5.23
C LEU A 17 1.89 3.50 -6.09
N VAL A 18 2.35 2.31 -6.45
CA VAL A 18 1.57 1.34 -7.22
C VAL A 18 0.32 0.90 -6.45
N PHE A 19 0.46 0.52 -5.18
CA PHE A 19 -0.69 0.10 -4.38
C PHE A 19 -1.65 1.24 -4.05
N ILE A 20 -1.17 2.47 -3.87
CA ILE A 20 -2.03 3.66 -3.74
C ILE A 20 -2.86 3.86 -5.02
N ALA A 21 -2.24 3.77 -6.20
CA ALA A 21 -2.95 3.91 -7.48
C ALA A 21 -4.00 2.81 -7.69
N ILE A 22 -3.65 1.55 -7.40
CA ILE A 22 -4.58 0.41 -7.47
C ILE A 22 -5.73 0.59 -6.48
N THR A 23 -5.43 1.00 -5.25
CA THR A 23 -6.44 1.23 -4.21
C THR A 23 -7.38 2.36 -4.60
N TRP A 24 -6.85 3.46 -5.14
CA TRP A 24 -7.65 4.58 -5.62
C TRP A 24 -8.62 4.11 -6.71
N TRP A 25 -8.11 3.40 -7.72
CA TRP A 25 -8.93 2.86 -8.81
C TRP A 25 -9.98 1.86 -8.31
N THR A 26 -9.62 1.00 -7.35
CA THR A 26 -10.55 0.03 -6.75
C THR A 26 -11.65 0.73 -5.97
N LEU A 27 -11.28 1.72 -5.15
CA LEU A 27 -12.24 2.46 -4.36
C LEU A 27 -13.25 3.18 -5.24
N GLN A 28 -12.84 3.74 -6.40
CA GLN A 28 -13.73 4.39 -7.38
C GLN A 28 -14.93 3.51 -7.81
N GLY A 29 -14.80 2.18 -7.81
CA GLY A 29 -15.89 1.25 -8.10
C GLY A 29 -16.83 1.00 -6.91
N VAL A 30 -16.43 1.39 -5.69
CA VAL A 30 -17.22 1.24 -4.47
C VAL A 30 -18.15 2.44 -4.29
N ARG A 31 -19.44 2.18 -4.18
CA ARG A 31 -20.47 3.20 -3.88
C ARG A 31 -20.41 3.65 -2.42
N LEU A 32 -19.28 4.23 -2.00
CA LEU A 32 -19.11 4.82 -0.67
C LEU A 32 -20.14 5.93 -0.41
N GLU A 33 -20.60 6.60 -1.46
CA GLU A 33 -21.68 7.59 -1.42
C GLU A 33 -23.01 7.02 -0.89
N ALA A 34 -23.27 5.73 -1.05
CA ALA A 34 -24.47 5.08 -0.51
C ALA A 34 -24.41 4.91 1.02
N ILE A 35 -23.19 4.93 1.60
CA ILE A 35 -22.96 4.83 3.05
C ILE A 35 -22.99 6.22 3.69
N LEU A 36 -22.63 7.26 2.94
CA LEU A 36 -22.58 8.62 3.45
C LEU A 36 -23.94 9.32 3.41
N ARG A 37 -24.21 10.13 4.44
CA ARG A 37 -25.44 10.93 4.48
C ARG A 37 -25.49 11.90 3.29
N PRO A 38 -26.66 12.07 2.66
CA PRO A 38 -26.84 13.06 1.60
C PRO A 38 -26.45 14.45 2.13
N ASN A 39 -25.81 15.25 1.26
CA ASN A 39 -25.31 16.61 1.53
C ASN A 39 -23.94 16.75 2.26
N ARG A 40 -23.12 15.69 2.31
CA ARG A 40 -21.74 15.73 2.87
C ARG A 40 -20.65 15.38 1.86
N VAL A 41 -20.73 15.96 0.65
CA VAL A 41 -19.81 15.66 -0.49
C VAL A 41 -18.33 15.86 -0.12
N PHE A 42 -17.99 16.92 0.62
CA PHE A 42 -16.62 17.18 1.04
C PHE A 42 -16.07 16.11 1.99
N GLN A 43 -16.87 15.68 2.97
CA GLN A 43 -16.48 14.64 3.93
C GLN A 43 -16.29 13.29 3.23
N GLY A 44 -17.12 12.98 2.23
CA GLY A 44 -16.97 11.79 1.40
C GLY A 44 -15.68 11.76 0.60
N ARG A 45 -15.32 12.90 0.00
CA ARG A 45 -14.08 13.00 -0.75
C ARG A 45 -12.85 12.87 0.14
N LEU A 46 -12.87 13.49 1.33
CA LEU A 46 -11.79 13.35 2.30
C LEU A 46 -11.66 11.91 2.80
N LEU A 47 -12.78 11.26 3.12
CA LEU A 47 -12.82 9.86 3.53
C LEU A 47 -12.24 8.94 2.46
N TYR A 48 -12.51 9.21 1.18
CA TYR A 48 -11.93 8.49 0.06
C TYR A 48 -10.40 8.56 0.02
N ILE A 49 -9.86 9.75 0.19
CA ILE A 49 -8.41 9.97 0.20
C ILE A 49 -7.79 9.24 1.40
N LEU A 50 -8.40 9.36 2.57
CA LEU A 50 -7.94 8.67 3.78
C LEU A 50 -7.98 7.15 3.62
N LEU A 51 -9.09 6.59 3.11
CA LEU A 51 -9.20 5.16 2.82
C LEU A 51 -8.14 4.71 1.81
N THR A 52 -7.89 5.50 0.77
CA THR A 52 -6.86 5.18 -0.22
C THR A 52 -5.49 5.07 0.43
N ILE A 53 -5.13 6.04 1.27
CA ILE A 53 -3.83 6.06 1.95
C ILE A 53 -3.73 4.87 2.93
N VAL A 54 -4.75 4.64 3.74
CA VAL A 54 -4.76 3.55 4.74
C VAL A 54 -4.67 2.19 4.06
N ILE A 55 -5.55 1.89 3.10
CA ILE A 55 -5.57 0.59 2.42
C ILE A 55 -4.32 0.43 1.57
N GLY A 56 -3.96 1.44 0.76
CA GLY A 56 -2.81 1.38 -0.13
C GLY A 56 -1.49 1.18 0.62
N SER A 57 -1.28 1.90 1.73
CA SER A 57 -0.09 1.70 2.57
C SER A 57 -0.10 0.36 3.30
N THR A 58 -1.24 -0.11 3.78
CA THR A 58 -1.35 -1.41 4.46
C THR A 58 -0.98 -2.55 3.52
N VAL A 59 -1.54 -2.56 2.30
CA VAL A 59 -1.25 -3.61 1.31
C VAL A 59 0.20 -3.51 0.80
N ALA A 60 0.72 -2.29 0.62
CA ALA A 60 2.12 -2.08 0.28
C ALA A 60 3.08 -2.63 1.34
N ASN A 61 2.85 -2.32 2.62
CA ASN A 61 3.66 -2.83 3.73
C ASN A 61 3.58 -4.35 3.82
N PHE A 62 2.37 -4.93 3.72
CA PHE A 62 2.21 -6.37 3.65
C PHE A 62 3.07 -7.00 2.54
N PHE A 63 3.09 -6.41 1.35
CA PHE A 63 3.89 -6.91 0.24
C PHE A 63 5.40 -6.79 0.48
N LEU A 64 5.85 -5.67 1.06
CA LEU A 64 7.25 -5.44 1.40
C LEU A 64 7.75 -6.38 2.50
N ASP A 65 6.93 -6.59 3.53
CA ASP A 65 7.22 -7.50 4.63
C ASP A 65 7.31 -8.94 4.12
N TYR A 66 6.34 -9.35 3.30
CA TYR A 66 6.34 -10.66 2.65
C TYR A 66 7.60 -10.86 1.80
N LEU A 67 7.99 -9.86 1.00
CA LEU A 67 9.22 -9.91 0.20
C LEU A 67 10.48 -9.94 1.08
N SER A 68 10.47 -9.26 2.22
CA SER A 68 11.56 -9.29 3.20
C SER A 68 11.71 -10.68 3.80
N TRP A 69 10.62 -11.26 4.31
CA TRP A 69 10.61 -12.63 4.85
C TRP A 69 11.00 -13.67 3.80
N SER A 70 10.51 -13.51 2.56
CA SER A 70 10.87 -14.40 1.45
C SER A 70 12.37 -14.41 1.16
N ARG A 71 13.03 -13.24 1.27
CA ARG A 71 14.50 -13.13 1.14
C ARG A 71 15.25 -13.74 2.31
N GLN A 72 14.62 -13.81 3.48
CA GLN A 72 15.22 -14.40 4.68
C GLN A 72 15.01 -15.92 4.76
N LEU A 73 13.98 -16.44 4.07
CA LEU A 73 13.64 -17.86 4.07
C LEU A 73 14.82 -18.80 3.73
N PRO A 74 15.74 -18.48 2.79
CA PRO A 74 16.90 -19.32 2.51
C PRO A 74 17.83 -19.53 3.70
N PHE A 75 17.91 -18.58 4.66
CA PHE A 75 18.73 -18.74 5.88
C PHE A 75 18.23 -19.87 6.78
N LEU A 76 16.99 -20.36 6.60
CA LEU A 76 16.50 -21.54 7.31
C LEU A 76 17.05 -22.86 6.74
N PHE A 77 17.47 -22.87 5.48
CA PHE A 77 17.88 -24.08 4.76
C PHE A 77 19.38 -24.14 4.43
N GLY A 78 20.11 -23.05 4.68
CA GLY A 78 21.54 -22.93 4.46
C GLY A 78 22.16 -22.01 5.50
N GLY A 79 22.32 -22.52 6.71
CA GLY A 79 23.25 -21.97 7.69
C GLY A 79 24.60 -22.68 7.55
N GLU A 80 25.54 -22.02 6.87
CA GLU A 80 26.96 -22.11 7.24
C GLU A 80 27.34 -20.81 7.95
#